data_AF-A0A1Y4L0S4-F1
#
_entry.id   AF-A0A1Y4L0S4-F1
#
_cell.length_a   1.000
_cell.length_b   1.000
_cell.length_c   1.000
_cell.angle_alpha   90.00
_cell.angle_beta   90.00
_cell.angle_gamma   90.00
#
_symmetry.space_group_name_H-M   'P 1'
#
loop_
_entity.id
_entity.type
_entity.pdbx_description
1 polymer ?
#
loop_
_entity_poly.entity_id
_entity_poly.type
_entity_poly.pdbx_seq_one_letter_code
_entity_poly.pdbx_strand_id
1 'polypeptide(L)'
;MVTKRIACFLTCGYTEAGAMQAFLRKINNNYEYKQYLPNKTIKKKGDSKTISPKISGLTGSALLEKIYTIIQNHSIEIAQYSAILIEDDLDGNFYGMDKSQIQGYIHSIQEKIHSILKCNIPIFILYASPEIESWFIADWDNGFGYIYTSDAFVTDIDLPTKIFFAHHLRQYLNTYVLKEYSNDIENYGYFDQKYYKLSDEIIEAIQTKVKEYISELPNTNRLYSEKISSSRDLYYSKKIHGDRMLRKLDPLILSKKCRHYFAPTFNSFRNLI
;
A
#
# COMPACT_ATOMS: atom_id res chain seq x y z
N MET A 1 -3.33 24.63 22.81
CA MET A 1 -2.09 23.91 22.47
C MET A 1 -1.89 24.00 20.97
N VAL A 2 -0.68 24.33 20.49
CA VAL A 2 -0.37 24.26 19.06
C VAL A 2 -0.29 22.78 18.68
N THR A 3 -1.20 22.32 17.82
CA THR A 3 -1.20 20.93 17.35
C THR A 3 0.07 20.66 16.55
N LYS A 4 0.89 19.69 16.97
CA LYS A 4 2.07 19.27 16.21
C LYS A 4 1.63 18.66 14.87
N ARG A 5 2.28 19.04 13.77
CA ARG A 5 1.90 18.66 12.40
C ARG A 5 2.99 17.86 11.70
N ILE A 6 2.57 16.97 10.80
CA ILE A 6 3.43 16.22 9.88
C ILE A 6 2.98 16.50 8.45
N ALA A 7 3.92 16.84 7.58
CA ALA A 7 3.66 17.03 6.15
C ALA A 7 3.70 15.66 5.46
N CYS A 8 2.59 15.29 4.80
CA CYS A 8 2.45 13.97 4.20
C CYS A 8 2.42 14.05 2.68
N PHE A 9 3.21 13.20 2.04
CA PHE A 9 3.25 13.00 0.59
C PHE A 9 3.05 11.51 0.32
N LEU A 10 1.95 11.16 -0.33
CA LEU A 10 1.50 9.77 -0.48
C LEU A 10 1.35 9.46 -1.98
N THR A 11 1.67 8.23 -2.39
CA THR A 11 1.52 7.77 -3.79
C THR A 11 0.07 7.49 -4.13
N CYS A 12 -0.67 7.01 -3.13
CA CYS A 12 -2.01 6.48 -3.27
C CYS A 12 -2.96 7.44 -3.99
N GLY A 13 -4.03 6.88 -4.55
CA GLY A 13 -5.05 7.67 -5.20
C GLY A 13 -5.69 8.69 -4.24
N TYR A 14 -6.23 9.79 -4.77
CA TYR A 14 -6.93 10.79 -3.93
C TYR A 14 -8.02 10.17 -3.03
N THR A 15 -8.68 9.11 -3.48
CA THR A 15 -9.70 8.39 -2.71
C THR A 15 -9.13 7.56 -1.56
N GLU A 16 -7.88 7.10 -1.68
CA GLU A 16 -7.20 6.24 -0.70
C GLU A 16 -6.39 7.05 0.32
N ALA A 17 -6.05 8.30 0.01
CA ALA A 17 -5.24 9.13 0.90
C ALA A 17 -5.87 9.35 2.29
N GLY A 18 -7.20 9.39 2.36
CA GLY A 18 -7.92 9.41 3.64
C GLY A 18 -7.80 8.11 4.43
N ALA A 19 -7.68 6.95 3.76
CA ALA A 19 -7.38 5.68 4.40
C ALA A 19 -5.92 5.61 4.85
N MET A 20 -4.99 6.09 4.02
CA MET A 20 -3.57 6.16 4.39
C MET A 20 -3.34 7.03 5.62
N GLN A 21 -3.97 8.21 5.71
CA GLN A 21 -3.92 9.00 6.94
C GLN A 21 -4.51 8.27 8.16
N ALA A 22 -5.58 7.50 7.97
CA ALA A 22 -6.16 6.71 9.06
C ALA A 22 -5.19 5.60 9.52
N PHE A 23 -4.49 4.98 8.57
CA PHE A 23 -3.42 4.01 8.84
C PHE A 23 -2.24 4.65 9.58
N LEU A 24 -1.75 5.81 9.13
CA LEU A 24 -0.66 6.54 9.80
C LEU A 24 -1.01 6.92 11.26
N ARG A 25 -2.27 7.29 11.53
CA ARG A 25 -2.74 7.55 12.90
C ARG A 25 -2.69 6.31 13.80
N LYS A 26 -2.74 5.09 13.25
CA LYS A 26 -2.52 3.86 14.03
C LYS A 26 -1.05 3.69 14.43
N ILE A 27 -0.13 4.25 13.64
CA ILE A 27 1.31 4.23 13.95
C ILE A 27 1.62 5.28 15.03
N ASN A 28 1.15 6.52 14.83
CA ASN A 28 1.38 7.62 15.75
C ASN A 28 0.20 8.59 15.74
N ASN A 29 -0.59 8.66 16.81
CA ASN A 29 -1.79 9.51 16.87
C ASN A 29 -1.54 10.89 17.50
N ASN A 30 -0.29 11.22 17.86
CA ASN A 30 0.07 12.47 18.54
C ASN A 30 0.11 13.70 17.60
N TYR A 31 -0.03 13.49 16.29
CA TYR A 31 0.17 14.51 15.27
C TYR A 31 -1.06 14.70 14.37
N GLU A 32 -1.22 15.93 13.88
CA GLU A 32 -2.10 16.23 12.74
C GLU A 32 -1.35 15.98 11.43
N TYR A 33 -1.86 15.07 10.63
CA TYR A 33 -1.32 14.72 9.31
C TYR A 33 -1.85 15.68 8.24
N LYS A 34 -1.03 16.63 7.80
CA LYS A 34 -1.38 17.54 6.72
C LYS A 34 -0.88 16.99 5.38
N GLN A 35 -1.82 16.57 4.56
CA GLN A 35 -1.55 16.00 3.24
C GLN A 35 -1.32 17.08 2.19
N TYR A 36 -0.14 17.01 1.57
CA TYR A 36 0.27 17.83 0.43
C TYR A 36 0.18 17.08 -0.90
N LEU A 37 0.27 15.75 -0.88
CA LEU A 37 0.08 14.89 -2.05
C LEU A 37 -0.62 13.58 -1.64
N PRO A 38 -1.62 13.10 -2.41
CA PRO A 38 -2.30 13.81 -3.49
C PRO A 38 -3.06 15.04 -2.96
N ASN A 39 -3.02 16.21 -3.61
CA ASN A 39 -3.81 17.38 -3.18
C ASN A 39 -5.13 17.47 -3.94
N LYS A 40 -6.14 18.12 -3.33
CA LYS A 40 -7.49 18.26 -3.91
C LYS A 40 -7.42 18.80 -5.34
N THR A 41 -8.22 18.21 -6.22
CA THR A 41 -8.67 18.89 -7.43
C THR A 41 -9.44 20.15 -7.05
N ILE A 42 -9.10 21.28 -7.66
CA ILE A 42 -9.89 22.50 -7.58
C ILE A 42 -11.26 22.16 -8.16
N LYS A 43 -12.30 22.10 -7.31
CA LYS A 43 -13.68 21.91 -7.76
C LYS A 43 -14.51 23.15 -7.53
N LYS A 44 -15.29 23.51 -8.55
CA LYS A 44 -16.60 24.17 -8.38
C LYS A 44 -17.67 23.09 -8.29
N LYS A 45 -18.78 23.39 -7.60
CA LYS A 45 -19.90 22.46 -7.40
C LYS A 45 -20.55 22.16 -8.77
N GLY A 46 -20.57 20.89 -9.20
CA GLY A 46 -21.21 20.46 -10.46
C GLY A 46 -20.32 19.69 -11.45
N ASP A 47 -18.99 19.80 -11.35
CA ASP A 47 -18.09 19.17 -12.32
C ASP A 47 -17.82 17.68 -12.02
N SER A 48 -17.56 16.90 -13.08
CA SER A 48 -17.08 15.52 -13.00
C SER A 48 -15.72 15.46 -12.27
N LYS A 49 -15.47 14.36 -11.52
CA LYS A 49 -14.21 14.19 -10.77
C LYS A 49 -13.08 13.81 -11.72
N THR A 50 -12.45 14.78 -12.39
CA THR A 50 -11.23 14.52 -13.18
C THR A 50 -10.01 14.68 -12.27
N ILE A 51 -9.50 13.58 -11.73
CA ILE A 51 -8.25 13.57 -10.96
C ILE A 51 -7.10 13.62 -11.97
N SER A 52 -6.24 14.64 -11.90
CA SER A 52 -5.10 14.72 -12.81
C SER A 52 -4.07 13.63 -12.45
N PRO A 53 -3.57 12.87 -13.44
CA PRO A 53 -2.45 11.95 -13.23
C PRO A 53 -1.18 12.64 -12.72
N LYS A 54 -1.07 13.97 -12.88
CA LYS A 54 0.07 14.77 -12.42
C LYS A 54 0.11 15.00 -10.90
N ILE A 55 -0.91 14.55 -10.17
CA ILE A 55 -1.07 14.78 -8.72
C ILE A 55 -1.55 13.54 -7.96
N SER A 56 -1.63 12.37 -8.60
CA SER A 56 -2.19 11.14 -8.02
C SER A 56 -1.54 9.93 -8.67
N GLY A 57 -1.15 8.91 -7.88
CA GLY A 57 -0.49 7.71 -8.40
C GLY A 57 0.95 7.96 -8.85
N LEU A 58 1.65 8.94 -8.27
CA LEU A 58 3.06 9.18 -8.55
C LEU A 58 3.91 8.30 -7.64
N THR A 59 4.90 7.61 -8.19
CA THR A 59 5.89 6.79 -7.46
C THR A 59 7.31 7.19 -7.87
N GLY A 60 8.31 6.84 -7.06
CA GLY A 60 9.73 7.01 -7.38
C GLY A 60 10.14 8.44 -7.78
N SER A 61 10.85 8.58 -8.90
CA SER A 61 11.39 9.90 -9.31
C SER A 61 10.31 10.95 -9.59
N ALA A 62 9.19 10.56 -10.20
CA ALA A 62 8.08 11.47 -10.48
C ALA A 62 7.41 11.99 -9.20
N LEU A 63 7.31 11.12 -8.17
CA LEU A 63 6.87 11.51 -6.83
C LEU A 63 7.84 12.54 -6.23
N LEU A 64 9.15 12.23 -6.23
CA LEU A 64 10.17 13.08 -5.62
C LEU A 64 10.26 14.47 -6.25
N GLU A 65 10.24 14.57 -7.59
CA GLU A 65 10.22 15.87 -8.28
C GLU A 65 9.01 16.72 -7.87
N LYS A 66 7.85 16.08 -7.70
CA LYS A 66 6.65 16.75 -7.23
C LYS A 66 6.77 17.21 -5.78
N ILE A 67 7.34 16.36 -4.92
CA ILE A 67 7.61 16.68 -3.52
C ILE A 67 8.53 17.89 -3.42
N TYR A 68 9.66 17.90 -4.14
CA TYR A 68 10.60 19.02 -4.12
C TYR A 68 9.94 20.32 -4.54
N THR A 69 9.12 20.28 -5.61
CA THR A 69 8.36 21.46 -6.06
C THR A 69 7.41 21.97 -4.98
N ILE A 70 6.68 21.09 -4.30
CA ILE A 70 5.74 21.49 -3.25
C ILE A 70 6.47 22.04 -2.03
N ILE A 71 7.55 21.37 -1.60
CA ILE A 71 8.36 21.79 -0.46
C ILE A 71 8.96 23.18 -0.73
N GLN A 72 9.43 23.44 -1.95
CA GLN A 72 9.95 24.75 -2.33
C GLN A 72 8.87 25.85 -2.20
N ASN A 73 7.65 25.58 -2.66
CA ASN A 73 6.53 26.53 -2.61
C ASN A 73 5.94 26.75 -1.21
N HIS A 74 6.12 25.79 -0.30
CA HIS A 74 5.56 25.81 1.06
C HIS A 74 6.64 25.75 2.15
N SER A 75 7.87 26.12 1.82
CA SER A 75 9.04 25.92 2.69
C SER A 75 8.90 26.55 4.06
N ILE A 76 8.40 27.78 4.14
CA ILE A 76 8.19 28.52 5.40
C ILE A 76 7.21 27.78 6.32
N GLU A 77 6.12 27.23 5.77
CA GLU A 77 5.12 26.49 6.54
C GLU A 77 5.65 25.13 6.97
N ILE A 78 6.22 24.36 6.04
CA ILE A 78 6.70 22.99 6.30
C ILE A 78 7.89 23.01 7.28
N ALA A 79 8.74 24.05 7.26
CA ALA A 79 9.84 24.19 8.21
C ALA A 79 9.38 24.30 9.68
N GLN A 80 8.11 24.61 9.93
CA GLN A 80 7.53 24.68 11.28
C GLN A 80 6.93 23.35 11.76
N TYR A 81 6.91 22.32 10.90
CA TYR A 81 6.32 21.03 11.23
C TYR A 81 7.28 20.16 12.02
N SER A 82 6.74 19.10 12.64
CA SER A 82 7.54 18.17 13.44
C SER A 82 8.27 17.12 12.60
N ALA A 83 7.73 16.78 11.43
CA ALA A 83 8.35 15.85 10.49
C ALA A 83 7.76 15.99 9.08
N ILE A 84 8.44 15.38 8.12
CA ILE A 84 7.93 15.03 6.80
C ILE A 84 7.79 13.51 6.73
N LEU A 85 6.67 13.05 6.18
CA LEU A 85 6.43 11.65 5.86
C LEU A 85 6.13 11.51 4.38
N ILE A 86 6.91 10.66 3.73
CA ILE A 86 6.75 10.25 2.34
C ILE A 86 6.36 8.78 2.36
N GLU A 87 5.28 8.42 1.69
CA GLU A 87 4.95 7.03 1.39
C GLU A 87 5.19 6.82 -0.10
N ASP A 88 5.83 5.70 -0.46
CA ASP A 88 6.21 5.35 -1.84
C ASP A 88 5.95 3.85 -2.12
N ASP A 89 5.23 3.56 -3.20
CA ASP A 89 5.18 2.20 -3.77
C ASP A 89 6.54 1.97 -4.42
N LEU A 90 7.28 0.95 -3.95
CA LEU A 90 8.67 0.79 -4.37
C LEU A 90 8.77 0.31 -5.83
N ASP A 91 7.74 -0.36 -6.36
CA ASP A 91 7.64 -0.93 -7.71
C ASP A 91 8.91 -1.74 -8.10
N GLY A 92 9.56 -2.39 -7.12
CA GLY A 92 10.78 -3.17 -7.34
C GLY A 92 12.08 -2.36 -7.55
N ASN A 93 12.06 -1.02 -7.37
CA ASN A 93 13.20 -0.14 -7.65
C ASN A 93 14.50 -0.46 -6.87
N PHE A 94 14.42 -1.21 -5.76
CA PHE A 94 15.61 -1.65 -5.01
C PHE A 94 16.12 -3.04 -5.41
N TYR A 95 15.58 -3.65 -6.47
CA TYR A 95 16.07 -4.94 -6.94
C TYR A 95 17.56 -4.90 -7.29
N GLY A 96 18.32 -5.84 -6.72
CA GLY A 96 19.77 -5.91 -6.90
C GLY A 96 20.58 -4.84 -6.14
N MET A 97 19.92 -3.93 -5.41
CA MET A 97 20.60 -2.97 -4.56
C MET A 97 20.98 -3.57 -3.21
N ASP A 98 22.18 -3.27 -2.74
CA ASP A 98 22.59 -3.60 -1.38
C ASP A 98 22.10 -2.53 -0.37
N LYS A 99 22.29 -2.84 0.93
CA LYS A 99 21.87 -1.95 2.02
C LYS A 99 22.54 -0.57 1.96
N SER A 100 23.79 -0.47 1.52
CA SER A 100 24.53 0.80 1.43
C SER A 100 23.99 1.66 0.29
N GLN A 101 23.67 1.05 -0.85
CA GLN A 101 23.07 1.75 -1.99
C GLN A 101 21.67 2.28 -1.63
N ILE A 102 20.85 1.48 -0.95
CA ILE A 102 19.52 1.90 -0.48
C ILE A 102 19.63 3.04 0.53
N GLN A 103 20.54 2.94 1.50
CA GLN A 103 20.79 4.01 2.48
C GLN A 103 21.29 5.29 1.79
N GLY A 104 22.20 5.17 0.82
CA GLY A 104 22.68 6.30 0.02
C GLY A 104 21.54 6.98 -0.76
N TYR A 105 20.64 6.21 -1.34
CA TYR A 105 19.45 6.73 -2.01
C TYR A 105 18.54 7.51 -1.06
N ILE A 106 18.19 6.93 0.09
CA ILE A 106 17.36 7.59 1.12
C ILE A 106 18.04 8.87 1.62
N HIS A 107 19.34 8.81 1.90
CA HIS A 107 20.12 9.97 2.35
C HIS A 107 20.12 11.08 1.30
N SER A 108 20.26 10.75 0.01
CA SER A 108 20.22 11.75 -1.07
C SER A 108 18.89 12.51 -1.12
N ILE A 109 17.77 11.84 -0.84
CA ILE A 109 16.44 12.47 -0.76
C ILE A 109 16.38 13.42 0.45
N GLN A 110 16.86 12.96 1.61
CA GLN A 110 16.87 13.76 2.84
C GLN A 110 17.71 15.03 2.67
N GLU A 111 18.93 14.91 2.17
CA GLU A 111 19.82 16.04 1.88
C GLU A 111 19.18 17.03 0.90
N LYS A 112 18.53 16.52 -0.16
CA LYS A 112 17.83 17.37 -1.11
C LYS A 112 16.71 18.17 -0.42
N ILE A 113 15.89 17.53 0.41
CA ILE A 113 14.80 18.21 1.14
C ILE A 113 15.35 19.23 2.14
N HIS A 114 16.37 18.86 2.92
CA HIS A 114 17.03 19.76 3.87
C HIS A 114 17.64 20.96 3.17
N SER A 115 18.23 20.79 1.98
CA SER A 115 18.76 21.90 1.18
C SER A 115 17.68 22.91 0.75
N ILE A 116 16.46 22.43 0.46
CA ILE A 116 15.32 23.27 0.07
C ILE A 116 14.74 23.99 1.29
N LEU A 117 14.57 23.29 2.41
CA LEU A 117 13.96 23.82 3.64
C LEU A 117 14.90 24.68 4.48
N LYS A 118 16.22 24.45 4.35
CA LYS A 118 17.26 25.05 5.20
C LYS A 118 17.05 24.75 6.69
N CYS A 119 16.49 23.57 7.00
CA CYS A 119 16.33 23.08 8.37
C CYS A 119 16.44 21.55 8.42
N ASN A 120 16.87 21.04 9.57
CA ASN A 120 17.06 19.61 9.83
C ASN A 120 15.79 18.99 10.44
N ILE A 121 14.69 19.04 9.70
CA ILE A 121 13.44 18.39 10.09
C ILE A 121 13.56 16.86 9.89
N PRO A 122 13.03 16.01 10.79
CA PRO A 122 12.95 14.58 10.56
C PRO A 122 12.18 14.24 9.28
N ILE A 123 12.72 13.32 8.47
CA ILE A 123 12.11 12.86 7.21
C ILE A 123 12.00 11.33 7.26
N PHE A 124 10.78 10.82 7.17
CA PHE A 124 10.47 9.39 7.14
C PHE A 124 10.01 9.00 5.74
N ILE A 125 10.59 7.94 5.18
CA ILE A 125 10.14 7.35 3.91
C ILE A 125 9.62 5.95 4.19
N LEU A 126 8.31 5.78 4.06
CA LEU A 126 7.57 4.57 4.31
C LEU A 126 7.33 3.86 2.98
N TYR A 127 8.20 2.89 2.66
CA TYR A 127 8.05 2.13 1.42
C TYR A 127 7.00 1.02 1.55
N ALA A 128 6.05 1.01 0.63
CA ALA A 128 5.19 -0.12 0.37
C ALA A 128 5.87 -0.98 -0.72
N SER A 129 6.56 -2.05 -0.30
CA SER A 129 7.36 -2.87 -1.22
C SER A 129 6.77 -4.24 -1.46
N PRO A 130 6.66 -4.69 -2.72
CA PRO A 130 6.84 -3.90 -3.95
C PRO A 130 5.77 -2.81 -4.12
N GLU A 131 4.58 -3.04 -3.58
CA GLU A 131 3.41 -2.15 -3.63
C GLU A 131 2.58 -2.33 -2.35
N ILE A 132 1.59 -1.48 -2.12
CA ILE A 132 0.64 -1.58 -1.00
C ILE A 132 -0.06 -2.95 -0.89
N GLU A 133 -0.27 -3.66 -2.01
CA GLU A 133 -0.83 -5.02 -2.01
C GLU A 133 -0.02 -6.01 -1.15
N SER A 134 1.29 -5.78 -1.01
CA SER A 134 2.14 -6.57 -0.12
C SER A 134 1.67 -6.49 1.34
N TRP A 135 1.23 -5.31 1.78
CA TRP A 135 0.73 -5.11 3.13
C TRP A 135 -0.60 -5.82 3.34
N PHE A 136 -1.48 -5.83 2.32
CA PHE A 136 -2.75 -6.55 2.37
C PHE A 136 -2.58 -8.07 2.46
N ILE A 137 -1.51 -8.62 1.87
CA ILE A 137 -1.16 -10.03 2.04
C ILE A 137 -0.49 -10.28 3.40
N ALA A 138 0.43 -9.42 3.80
CA ALA A 138 1.19 -9.56 5.05
C ALA A 138 0.28 -9.59 6.29
N ASP A 139 -0.76 -8.75 6.30
CA ASP A 139 -1.83 -8.77 7.30
C ASP A 139 -3.12 -9.36 6.70
N TRP A 140 -3.03 -10.63 6.31
CA TRP A 140 -4.10 -11.37 5.60
C TRP A 140 -5.48 -11.18 6.22
N ASP A 141 -5.58 -11.31 7.55
CA ASP A 141 -6.87 -11.32 8.25
C ASP A 141 -7.55 -9.95 8.22
N ASN A 142 -6.80 -8.85 8.17
CA ASN A 142 -7.33 -7.49 7.98
C ASN A 142 -7.31 -7.00 6.53
N GLY A 143 -6.62 -7.72 5.65
CA GLY A 143 -6.51 -7.47 4.22
C GLY A 143 -7.49 -8.34 3.41
N PHE A 144 -6.95 -9.18 2.52
CA PHE A 144 -7.76 -9.98 1.60
C PHE A 144 -8.69 -10.98 2.30
N GLY A 145 -8.26 -11.54 3.44
CA GLY A 145 -9.08 -12.42 4.25
C GLY A 145 -10.35 -11.73 4.74
N TYR A 146 -10.25 -10.48 5.19
CA TYR A 146 -11.40 -9.69 5.61
C TYR A 146 -12.36 -9.39 4.44
N ILE A 147 -11.84 -8.98 3.28
CA ILE A 147 -12.68 -8.63 2.13
C ILE A 147 -13.51 -9.83 1.68
N TYR A 148 -12.88 -10.98 1.49
CA TYR A 148 -13.56 -12.14 0.92
C TYR A 148 -14.41 -12.93 1.90
N THR A 149 -14.32 -12.67 3.21
CA THR A 149 -15.18 -13.28 4.23
C THR A 149 -16.31 -12.37 4.71
N SER A 150 -16.37 -11.13 4.22
CA SER A 150 -17.34 -10.13 4.66
C SER A 150 -18.55 -9.99 3.73
N ASP A 151 -19.74 -9.93 4.32
CA ASP A 151 -21.01 -9.65 3.61
C ASP A 151 -21.07 -8.23 3.02
N ALA A 152 -20.13 -7.34 3.38
CA ALA A 152 -20.06 -6.00 2.81
C ALA A 152 -19.45 -5.97 1.39
N PHE A 153 -18.77 -7.04 0.97
CA PHE A 153 -18.05 -7.11 -0.30
C PHE A 153 -18.46 -8.30 -1.16
N VAL A 154 -18.67 -9.45 -0.53
CA VAL A 154 -19.13 -10.65 -1.21
C VAL A 154 -20.52 -10.95 -0.70
N THR A 155 -21.54 -10.83 -1.54
CA THR A 155 -22.95 -10.93 -1.14
C THR A 155 -23.67 -12.10 -1.80
N ASP A 156 -23.09 -12.63 -2.88
CA ASP A 156 -23.71 -13.62 -3.76
C ASP A 156 -23.42 -15.09 -3.40
N ILE A 157 -22.62 -15.33 -2.36
CA ILE A 157 -22.31 -16.67 -1.82
C ILE A 157 -22.37 -16.70 -0.29
N ASP A 158 -22.58 -17.88 0.30
CA ASP A 158 -22.67 -18.08 1.74
C ASP A 158 -21.29 -18.08 2.45
N LEU A 159 -21.30 -17.81 3.76
CA LEU A 159 -20.08 -17.71 4.58
C LEU A 159 -19.17 -18.96 4.52
N PRO A 160 -19.67 -20.21 4.61
CA PRO A 160 -18.82 -21.38 4.39
C PRO A 160 -18.08 -21.36 3.04
N THR A 161 -18.77 -20.99 1.97
CA THR A 161 -18.18 -20.86 0.62
C THR A 161 -17.12 -19.74 0.58
N LYS A 162 -17.37 -18.61 1.26
CA LYS A 162 -16.40 -17.51 1.39
C LYS A 162 -15.12 -17.92 2.10
N ILE A 163 -15.25 -18.60 3.24
CA ILE A 163 -14.11 -19.10 4.03
C ILE A 163 -13.30 -20.08 3.18
N PHE A 164 -13.97 -20.96 2.45
CA PHE A 164 -13.34 -21.91 1.54
C PHE A 164 -12.55 -21.18 0.42
N PHE A 165 -13.15 -20.18 -0.23
CA PHE A 165 -12.45 -19.37 -1.23
C PHE A 165 -11.24 -18.63 -0.64
N ALA A 166 -11.40 -17.93 0.48
CA ALA A 166 -10.32 -17.16 1.10
C ALA A 166 -9.14 -18.06 1.50
N HIS A 167 -9.42 -19.26 2.01
CA HIS A 167 -8.39 -20.26 2.32
C HIS A 167 -7.58 -20.64 1.08
N HIS A 168 -8.25 -21.04 -0.01
CA HIS A 168 -7.57 -21.47 -1.23
C HIS A 168 -6.93 -20.31 -1.99
N LEU A 169 -7.47 -19.10 -1.93
CA LEU A 169 -6.82 -17.90 -2.44
C LEU A 169 -5.48 -17.69 -1.72
N ARG A 170 -5.46 -17.76 -0.39
CA ARG A 170 -4.21 -17.60 0.38
C ARG A 170 -3.17 -18.65 0.00
N GLN A 171 -3.60 -19.90 -0.13
CA GLN A 171 -2.72 -20.98 -0.58
C GLN A 171 -2.18 -20.70 -1.99
N TYR A 172 -3.07 -20.37 -2.93
CA TYR A 172 -2.69 -20.11 -4.31
C TYR A 172 -1.70 -18.95 -4.42
N LEU A 173 -1.94 -17.83 -3.74
CA LEU A 173 -1.03 -16.69 -3.73
C LEU A 173 0.34 -17.08 -3.18
N ASN A 174 0.41 -17.82 -2.07
CA ASN A 174 1.69 -18.24 -1.51
C ASN A 174 2.44 -19.22 -2.44
N THR A 175 1.74 -20.17 -3.04
CA THR A 175 2.37 -21.24 -3.82
C THR A 175 2.72 -20.82 -5.24
N TYR A 176 1.83 -20.09 -5.93
CA TYR A 176 1.96 -19.85 -7.37
C TYR A 176 2.29 -18.40 -7.73
N VAL A 177 1.86 -17.43 -6.92
CA VAL A 177 2.18 -16.01 -7.16
C VAL A 177 3.49 -15.65 -6.48
N LEU A 178 3.55 -15.74 -5.16
CA LEU A 178 4.69 -15.32 -4.35
C LEU A 178 5.85 -16.32 -4.43
N LYS A 179 5.57 -17.63 -4.49
CA LYS A 179 6.58 -18.70 -4.59
C LYS A 179 7.66 -18.55 -3.49
N GLU A 180 8.92 -18.38 -3.87
CA GLU A 180 10.05 -18.15 -2.96
C GLU A 180 9.89 -16.90 -2.08
N TYR A 181 9.11 -15.91 -2.51
CA TYR A 181 8.87 -14.67 -1.76
C TYR A 181 7.76 -14.78 -0.71
N SER A 182 7.13 -15.94 -0.54
CA SER A 182 6.02 -16.13 0.41
C SER A 182 6.36 -15.74 1.86
N ASN A 183 7.63 -15.84 2.26
CA ASN A 183 8.13 -15.42 3.58
C ASN A 183 8.92 -14.10 3.55
N ASP A 184 9.06 -13.48 2.38
CA ASP A 184 9.84 -12.27 2.15
C ASP A 184 9.21 -11.41 1.04
N ILE A 185 7.97 -11.01 1.27
CA ILE A 185 7.13 -10.35 0.27
C ILE A 185 7.67 -9.00 -0.19
N GLU A 186 8.46 -8.33 0.65
CA GLU A 186 9.03 -7.03 0.30
C GLU A 186 10.06 -7.10 -0.83
N ASN A 187 10.63 -8.28 -1.08
CA ASN A 187 11.59 -8.52 -2.17
C ASN A 187 10.93 -9.17 -3.40
N TYR A 188 9.61 -9.33 -3.39
CA TYR A 188 8.85 -9.85 -4.53
C TYR A 188 9.04 -8.98 -5.77
N GLY A 189 9.03 -9.65 -6.92
CA GLY A 189 8.71 -9.01 -8.20
C GLY A 189 9.58 -9.49 -9.34
N TYR A 190 10.79 -9.97 -9.09
CA TYR A 190 11.71 -10.35 -10.16
C TYR A 190 11.85 -11.86 -10.30
N PHE A 191 11.43 -12.37 -11.44
CA PHE A 191 11.65 -13.77 -11.84
C PHE A 191 12.39 -13.77 -13.18
N ASP A 192 13.50 -14.50 -13.27
CA ASP A 192 14.32 -14.56 -14.49
C ASP A 192 14.67 -13.18 -15.06
N GLN A 193 15.11 -12.25 -14.19
CA GLN A 193 15.45 -10.85 -14.52
C GLN A 193 14.27 -9.99 -15.04
N LYS A 194 13.04 -10.48 -14.98
CA LYS A 194 11.84 -9.75 -15.40
C LYS A 194 11.00 -9.38 -14.19
N TYR A 195 10.58 -8.10 -14.13
CA TYR A 195 9.65 -7.62 -13.12
C TYR A 195 8.21 -8.03 -13.44
N TYR A 196 7.51 -8.52 -12.43
CA TYR A 196 6.10 -8.89 -12.42
C TYR A 196 5.42 -8.05 -11.34
N LYS A 197 4.43 -7.28 -11.77
CA LYS A 197 3.71 -6.36 -10.90
C LYS A 197 2.78 -7.16 -9.98
N LEU A 198 2.95 -7.03 -8.66
CA LEU A 198 2.24 -7.86 -7.69
C LEU A 198 0.72 -7.69 -7.82
N SER A 199 0.27 -6.46 -8.06
CA SER A 199 -1.16 -6.23 -8.21
C SER A 199 -1.77 -6.92 -9.41
N ASP A 200 -1.06 -6.98 -10.53
CA ASP A 200 -1.58 -7.56 -11.77
C ASP A 200 -1.73 -9.08 -11.60
N GLU A 201 -0.74 -9.71 -10.97
CA GLU A 201 -0.78 -11.14 -10.63
C GLU A 201 -1.90 -11.45 -9.63
N ILE A 202 -2.16 -10.60 -8.64
CA ILE A 202 -3.28 -10.77 -7.69
C ILE A 202 -4.62 -10.63 -8.39
N ILE A 203 -4.78 -9.62 -9.26
CA ILE A 203 -6.01 -9.39 -10.03
C ILE A 203 -6.32 -10.62 -10.88
N GLU A 204 -5.34 -11.12 -11.63
CA GLU A 204 -5.49 -12.29 -12.48
C GLU A 204 -5.77 -13.56 -11.65
N ALA A 205 -5.07 -13.73 -10.53
CA ALA A 205 -5.28 -14.87 -9.64
C ALA A 205 -6.72 -14.92 -9.12
N ILE A 206 -7.25 -13.80 -8.62
CA ILE A 206 -8.59 -13.75 -8.01
C ILE A 206 -9.69 -13.86 -9.06
N GLN A 207 -9.53 -13.19 -10.21
CA GLN A 207 -10.57 -13.17 -11.23
C GLN A 207 -10.69 -14.51 -11.97
N THR A 208 -9.58 -15.21 -12.15
CA THR A 208 -9.53 -16.39 -13.03
C THR A 208 -8.84 -17.57 -12.36
N LYS A 209 -7.52 -17.48 -12.11
CA LYS A 209 -6.68 -18.66 -11.86
C LYS A 209 -7.05 -19.45 -10.61
N VAL A 210 -7.48 -18.78 -9.54
CA VAL A 210 -7.89 -19.43 -8.28
C VAL A 210 -9.21 -20.17 -8.44
N LYS A 211 -10.12 -19.64 -9.26
CA LYS A 211 -11.42 -20.28 -9.53
C LYS A 211 -11.22 -21.59 -10.30
N GLU A 212 -10.32 -21.57 -11.29
CA GLU A 212 -9.89 -22.75 -12.04
C GLU A 212 -9.18 -23.75 -11.12
N TYR A 213 -8.19 -23.30 -10.35
CA TYR A 213 -7.47 -24.13 -9.36
C TYR A 213 -8.42 -24.85 -8.41
N ILE A 214 -9.42 -24.14 -7.85
CA ILE A 214 -10.42 -24.74 -6.96
C ILE A 214 -11.26 -25.81 -7.68
N SER A 215 -11.61 -25.58 -8.94
CA SER A 215 -12.41 -26.54 -9.73
C SER A 215 -11.67 -27.85 -10.04
N GLU A 216 -10.34 -27.81 -10.11
CA GLU A 216 -9.48 -28.95 -10.41
C GLU A 216 -9.01 -29.71 -9.16
N LEU A 217 -9.23 -29.17 -7.96
CA LEU A 217 -8.80 -29.79 -6.71
C LEU A 217 -9.46 -31.17 -6.51
N PRO A 218 -8.69 -32.20 -6.10
CA PRO A 218 -9.23 -33.54 -5.86
C PRO A 218 -10.17 -33.52 -4.66
N ASN A 219 -11.36 -34.11 -4.83
CA ASN A 219 -12.42 -34.15 -3.82
C ASN A 219 -12.99 -32.78 -3.40
N THR A 220 -12.91 -31.77 -4.27
CA THR A 220 -13.57 -30.48 -4.02
C THR A 220 -15.07 -30.62 -3.84
N ASN A 221 -15.62 -29.87 -2.89
CA ASN A 221 -17.05 -29.68 -2.79
C ASN A 221 -17.57 -28.98 -4.06
N ARG A 222 -18.16 -29.77 -4.98
CA ARG A 222 -18.66 -29.29 -6.28
C ARG A 222 -19.60 -28.08 -6.13
N LEU A 223 -20.45 -28.08 -5.10
CA LEU A 223 -21.35 -26.96 -4.83
C LEU A 223 -20.59 -25.66 -4.51
N TYR A 224 -19.48 -25.73 -3.77
CA TYR A 224 -18.65 -24.56 -3.50
C TYR A 224 -17.92 -24.09 -4.77
N SER A 225 -17.38 -25.02 -5.56
CA SER A 225 -16.70 -24.69 -6.82
C SER A 225 -17.63 -23.98 -7.80
N GLU A 226 -18.86 -24.48 -7.99
CA GLU A 226 -19.88 -23.87 -8.85
C GLU A 226 -20.27 -22.46 -8.38
N LYS A 227 -20.49 -22.28 -7.07
CA LYS A 227 -20.78 -20.96 -6.47
C LYS A 227 -19.64 -19.97 -6.64
N ILE A 228 -18.40 -20.41 -6.43
CA ILE A 228 -17.20 -19.56 -6.58
C ILE A 228 -16.99 -19.15 -8.03
N SER A 229 -17.15 -20.09 -8.97
CA SER A 229 -17.01 -19.85 -10.41
C SER A 229 -18.06 -18.86 -10.92
N SER A 230 -19.29 -18.97 -10.42
CA SER A 230 -20.42 -18.11 -10.81
C SER A 230 -20.49 -16.76 -10.06
N SER A 231 -19.74 -16.60 -8.97
CA SER A 231 -19.74 -15.36 -8.18
C SER A 231 -19.17 -14.19 -8.98
N ARG A 232 -19.93 -13.10 -8.98
CA ARG A 232 -19.58 -11.80 -9.55
C ARG A 232 -18.86 -10.90 -8.55
N ASP A 233 -19.05 -11.16 -7.26
CA ASP A 233 -18.43 -10.37 -6.19
C ASP A 233 -17.00 -10.83 -5.85
N LEU A 234 -16.60 -12.04 -6.28
CA LEU A 234 -15.22 -12.53 -6.19
C LEU A 234 -14.34 -11.92 -7.29
N TYR A 235 -13.92 -10.67 -7.07
CA TYR A 235 -12.94 -9.92 -7.86
C TYR A 235 -12.12 -8.98 -6.96
N TYR A 236 -10.98 -8.49 -7.47
CA TYR A 236 -10.20 -7.45 -6.79
C TYR A 236 -10.25 -6.12 -7.54
N SER A 237 -10.43 -5.03 -6.79
CA SER A 237 -10.31 -3.67 -7.30
C SER A 237 -9.49 -2.84 -6.31
N LYS A 238 -8.35 -2.31 -6.76
CA LYS A 238 -7.50 -1.42 -5.94
C LYS A 238 -8.31 -0.30 -5.30
N LYS A 239 -9.15 0.36 -6.10
CA LYS A 239 -9.96 1.51 -5.67
C LYS A 239 -11.03 1.16 -4.62
N ILE A 240 -11.72 0.04 -4.79
CA ILE A 240 -12.85 -0.32 -3.92
C ILE A 240 -12.36 -1.02 -2.66
N HIS A 241 -11.46 -1.99 -2.82
CA HIS A 241 -11.00 -2.86 -1.75
C HIS A 241 -9.78 -2.27 -1.03
N GLY A 242 -8.88 -1.55 -1.73
CA GLY A 242 -7.67 -0.96 -1.16
C GLY A 242 -7.93 0.04 -0.04
N ASP A 243 -8.84 1.02 -0.21
CA ASP A 243 -9.23 1.96 0.87
C ASP A 243 -9.71 1.22 2.12
N ARG A 244 -10.48 0.14 1.92
CA ARG A 244 -11.10 -0.62 3.00
C ARG A 244 -10.10 -1.46 3.77
N MET A 245 -9.23 -2.17 3.06
CA MET A 245 -8.15 -2.95 3.66
C MET A 245 -7.17 -2.04 4.38
N LEU A 246 -6.74 -0.93 3.76
CA LEU A 246 -5.79 0.01 4.36
C LEU A 246 -6.28 0.59 5.70
N ARG A 247 -7.58 0.86 5.82
CA ARG A 247 -8.19 1.28 7.10
C ARG A 247 -8.20 0.18 8.16
N LYS A 248 -8.13 -1.09 7.78
CA LYS A 248 -8.19 -2.24 8.67
C LYS A 248 -6.81 -2.74 9.10
N LEU A 249 -5.79 -2.63 8.24
CA LEU A 249 -4.42 -3.07 8.52
C LEU A 249 -3.92 -2.65 9.90
N ASP A 250 -3.24 -3.57 10.57
CA ASP A 250 -2.50 -3.34 11.80
C ASP A 250 -1.00 -3.14 11.49
N PRO A 251 -0.46 -1.92 11.70
CA PRO A 251 0.97 -1.65 11.50
C PRO A 251 1.90 -2.58 12.28
N LEU A 252 1.47 -3.11 13.44
CA LEU A 252 2.27 -4.04 14.23
C LEU A 252 2.41 -5.39 13.54
N ILE A 253 1.34 -5.88 12.90
CA ILE A 253 1.38 -7.12 12.12
C ILE A 253 2.30 -6.92 10.91
N LEU A 254 2.13 -5.81 10.20
CA LEU A 254 2.99 -5.46 9.06
C LEU A 254 4.47 -5.41 9.46
N SER A 255 4.81 -4.76 10.57
CA SER A 255 6.21 -4.64 11.03
C SER A 255 6.90 -6.00 11.31
N LYS A 256 6.13 -7.06 11.57
CA LYS A 256 6.66 -8.41 11.80
C LYS A 256 6.92 -9.16 10.49
N LYS A 257 6.21 -8.80 9.41
CA LYS A 257 6.23 -9.48 8.12
C LYS A 257 7.04 -8.72 7.07
N CYS A 258 6.85 -7.41 7.00
CA CYS A 258 7.57 -6.47 6.15
C CYS A 258 8.75 -5.86 6.95
N ARG A 259 9.86 -6.60 6.98
CA ARG A 259 11.02 -6.35 7.85
C ARG A 259 12.14 -5.52 7.21
N HIS A 260 12.20 -5.45 5.89
CA HIS A 260 13.27 -4.84 5.11
C HIS A 260 13.09 -3.33 4.98
N TYR A 261 11.89 -2.88 4.61
CA TYR A 261 11.67 -1.46 4.28
C TYR A 261 10.62 -0.81 5.18
N PHE A 262 9.51 -1.50 5.44
CA PHE A 262 8.45 -0.96 6.30
C PHE A 262 8.87 -0.89 7.78
N ALA A 263 9.34 -2.00 8.37
CA ALA A 263 9.61 -2.07 9.81
C ALA A 263 10.64 -1.03 10.33
N PRO A 264 11.78 -0.77 9.64
CA PRO A 264 12.75 0.22 10.11
C PRO A 264 12.15 1.64 10.23
N THR A 265 11.40 2.07 9.20
CA THR A 265 10.74 3.37 9.21
C THR A 265 9.58 3.40 10.21
N PHE A 266 8.77 2.34 10.29
CA PHE A 266 7.68 2.22 11.26
C PHE A 266 8.17 2.42 12.69
N ASN A 267 9.24 1.71 13.09
CA ASN A 267 9.80 1.80 14.45
C ASN A 267 10.32 3.21 14.75
N SER A 268 11.01 3.83 13.79
CA SER A 268 11.53 5.19 13.93
C SER A 268 10.40 6.22 14.04
N PHE A 269 9.37 6.07 13.20
CA PHE A 269 8.25 7.00 13.15
C PHE A 269 7.32 6.91 14.37
N ARG A 270 7.07 5.69 14.85
CA ARG A 270 6.29 5.43 16.06
C ARG A 270 6.89 6.09 17.31
N ASN A 271 8.22 6.17 17.38
CA ASN A 271 8.95 6.72 18.53
C ASN A 271 9.22 8.23 18.42
N LEU A 272 8.70 8.91 17.40
CA LEU A 272 8.80 10.36 17.28
C LEU A 272 8.01 11.05 18.42
N ILE A 273 8.67 12.00 19.12
CA ILE A 273 8.17 12.70 20.33
C ILE A 273 7.60 14.10 20.01
#